data_AF-A0A9P7AM38-F1
#
_entry.id   AF-A0A9P7AM38-F1
#
_cell.length_a   1.000
_cell.length_b   1.000
_cell.length_c   1.000
_cell.angle_alpha   90.00
_cell.angle_beta   90.00
_cell.angle_gamma   90.00
#
_symmetry.space_group_name_H-M   'P 1'
#
loop_
_entity.id
_entity.type
_entity.pdbx_description
1 polymer ?
#
loop_
_entity_poly.entity_id
_entity_poly.type
_entity_poly.pdbx_seq_one_letter_code
_entity_poly.pdbx_strand_id
1 'polypeptide(L)'
;MARTKQTARRSNGGKAQGRVSIMDPGKLKIRIPAQTVLRAHVDVSSPHEVKNDVHDVYDDLNGFFRDAQPVLPFFLPVCVQLETSKRSEISASHILIIHFKLVDHVTTGSPVDIVHQFLAPYFPYGGLRKLDVVFDLGTSSKVKGYNERCMELVKDVVEQDYYKSVCIVITTHTDDDRGDPFIGRKKGDKSGYVSASVPEFLNVLFEPWQDAITRAKDTTMFFMGCGAIVNNTESFRDLRLSVLNSKLSSAIAFTAPHFQPSFTCHLVVAFAEHVLIEGFPLREAFPEILGHSYRLGMHTDIILMTRSETNGAATLQCTRYAWSHATARPWGSPLPLQCPQCGCISKWNFSRDLDKSIFVCSYKGCGRGRGTEKLPPKRYILQCPEGAKRLIPGKRSNAGWLEVALDFSQPNKVTKFSDM
;
A
#
# COMPACT_ATOMS: atom_id res chain seq x y z
N MET A 1 42.75 -44.85 -32.38
CA MET A 1 44.22 -44.89 -32.22
C MET A 1 44.67 -43.55 -31.65
N ALA A 2 44.61 -43.33 -30.33
CA ALA A 2 45.61 -43.69 -29.33
C ALA A 2 46.95 -42.93 -29.48
N ARG A 3 47.15 -41.85 -28.68
CA ARG A 3 48.19 -41.78 -27.64
C ARG A 3 48.20 -40.43 -26.89
N THR A 4 47.87 -40.58 -25.61
CA THR A 4 48.27 -39.85 -24.39
C THR A 4 49.62 -39.13 -24.39
N LYS A 5 49.68 -37.98 -23.68
CA LYS A 5 50.77 -37.65 -22.74
C LYS A 5 50.22 -36.87 -21.53
N GLN A 6 50.21 -37.54 -20.37
CA GLN A 6 50.21 -36.96 -19.04
C GLN A 6 51.66 -36.63 -18.65
N THR A 7 51.84 -35.58 -17.85
CA THR A 7 52.96 -35.45 -16.90
C THR A 7 52.43 -34.91 -15.58
N ALA A 8 53.05 -35.37 -14.49
CA ALA A 8 52.59 -35.27 -13.11
C ALA A 8 53.57 -34.50 -12.22
N ARG A 9 53.01 -33.90 -11.16
CA ARG A 9 53.49 -33.76 -9.75
C ARG A 9 54.91 -33.27 -9.42
N ARG A 10 54.96 -32.28 -8.51
CA ARG A 10 55.48 -32.32 -7.10
C ARG A 10 55.23 -30.92 -6.48
N SER A 11 54.51 -30.71 -5.38
CA SER A 11 54.65 -31.08 -3.96
C SER A 11 55.78 -30.36 -3.19
N ASN A 12 55.40 -29.55 -2.21
CA ASN A 12 55.95 -29.32 -0.85
C ASN A 12 55.33 -27.99 -0.38
N GLY A 13 54.77 -27.79 0.82
CA GLY A 13 55.00 -28.40 2.12
C GLY A 13 55.24 -27.25 3.10
N GLY A 14 54.39 -27.06 4.11
CA GLY A 14 54.59 -26.00 5.11
C GLY A 14 53.43 -25.84 6.09
N LYS A 15 53.53 -26.52 7.25
CA LYS A 15 52.67 -26.40 8.43
C LYS A 15 53.03 -25.13 9.23
N ALA A 16 52.05 -24.50 9.88
CA ALA A 16 52.24 -23.84 11.17
C ALA A 16 50.93 -23.84 11.96
N GLN A 17 51.06 -24.17 13.25
CA GLN A 17 50.01 -24.32 14.25
C GLN A 17 49.61 -22.96 14.83
N GLY A 18 48.32 -22.83 15.18
CA GLY A 18 47.80 -21.76 16.02
C GLY A 18 46.51 -22.23 16.69
N ARG A 19 46.63 -23.03 17.76
CA ARG A 19 45.53 -23.35 18.67
C ARG A 19 45.27 -22.11 19.54
N VAL A 20 44.09 -21.50 19.40
CA VAL A 20 43.56 -20.55 20.37
C VAL A 20 42.73 -21.33 21.39
N SER A 21 43.05 -21.09 22.66
CA SER A 21 42.46 -21.71 23.84
C SER A 21 40.97 -21.37 23.97
N ILE A 22 40.16 -22.39 24.22
CA ILE A 22 38.76 -22.30 24.60
C ILE A 22 38.72 -22.01 26.10
N MET A 23 38.18 -20.85 26.49
CA MET A 23 37.84 -20.57 27.88
C MET A 23 36.50 -21.23 28.23
N ASP A 24 36.52 -21.95 29.34
CA ASP A 24 35.43 -22.67 29.99
C ASP A 24 34.56 -21.69 30.80
N PRO A 25 33.28 -21.46 30.44
CA PRO A 25 32.37 -20.69 31.28
C PRO A 25 31.70 -21.64 32.29
N GLY A 26 32.18 -21.54 33.52
CA GLY A 26 31.61 -22.19 34.68
C GLY A 26 30.10 -21.95 34.82
N LYS A 27 29.40 -23.07 34.93
CA LYS A 27 28.12 -23.31 35.62
C LYS A 27 27.58 -22.13 36.45
N LEU A 28 26.55 -21.46 35.94
CA LEU A 28 25.51 -20.84 36.76
C LEU A 28 24.14 -21.39 36.33
N LYS A 29 23.59 -22.32 37.10
CA LYS A 29 22.19 -22.74 36.99
C LYS A 29 21.34 -21.71 37.74
N ILE A 30 20.78 -20.73 37.02
CA ILE A 30 19.69 -19.91 37.56
C ILE A 30 18.38 -20.66 37.29
N ARG A 31 17.73 -21.08 38.38
CA ARG A 31 16.40 -21.68 38.36
C ARG A 31 15.39 -20.53 38.29
N ILE A 32 14.72 -20.36 37.15
CA ILE A 32 13.63 -19.39 37.00
C ILE A 32 12.39 -19.95 37.73
N PRO A 33 11.80 -19.28 38.72
CA PRO A 33 10.54 -19.70 39.31
C PRO A 33 9.39 -19.47 38.30
N ALA A 34 8.39 -20.34 38.34
CA ALA A 34 7.17 -20.20 37.57
C ALA A 34 6.52 -18.82 37.78
N GLN A 35 5.95 -18.26 36.71
CA GLN A 35 5.19 -17.01 36.71
C GLN A 35 4.04 -17.10 37.73
N THR A 36 4.14 -16.33 38.82
CA THR A 36 3.01 -16.02 39.68
C THR A 36 2.21 -14.90 39.04
N VAL A 37 0.98 -15.21 38.60
CA VAL A 37 -0.01 -14.21 38.18
C VAL A 37 -0.43 -13.43 39.41
N LEU A 38 0.03 -12.18 39.54
CA LEU A 38 -0.49 -11.23 40.52
C LEU A 38 -1.86 -10.75 40.03
N ARG A 39 -2.93 -11.40 40.52
CA ARG A 39 -4.28 -10.81 40.53
C ARG A 39 -4.37 -9.84 41.70
N ALA A 40 -4.37 -8.54 41.42
CA ALA A 40 -4.83 -7.55 42.38
C ALA A 40 -6.36 -7.64 42.47
N HIS A 41 -6.86 -8.24 43.55
CA HIS A 41 -8.25 -8.05 43.98
C HIS A 41 -8.31 -6.70 44.70
N VAL A 42 -9.05 -5.75 44.13
CA VAL A 42 -9.46 -4.54 44.86
C VAL A 42 -10.76 -4.89 45.56
N ASP A 43 -10.69 -4.97 46.88
CA ASP A 43 -11.85 -5.11 47.77
C ASP A 43 -12.53 -3.74 47.88
N VAL A 44 -13.80 -3.66 47.48
CA VAL A 44 -14.62 -2.47 47.63
C VAL A 44 -15.63 -2.74 48.73
N SER A 45 -15.33 -2.27 49.94
CA SER A 45 -16.32 -2.21 51.01
C SER A 45 -16.13 -0.96 51.89
N SER A 46 -17.08 -0.04 51.74
CA SER A 46 -17.78 0.74 52.78
C SER A 46 -17.76 2.26 52.56
N PRO A 47 -18.91 2.95 52.72
CA PRO A 47 -19.05 4.36 52.38
C PRO A 47 -18.77 5.25 53.59
N HIS A 48 -17.84 6.20 53.43
CA HIS A 48 -17.81 7.39 54.27
C HIS A 48 -17.94 8.63 53.38
N GLU A 49 -19.03 9.37 53.63
CA GLU A 49 -19.23 10.74 53.16
C GLU A 49 -18.02 11.59 53.55
N VAL A 50 -17.28 12.05 52.53
CA VAL A 50 -16.33 13.15 52.68
C VAL A 50 -16.80 14.29 51.79
N LYS A 51 -17.01 15.44 52.42
CA LYS A 51 -17.49 16.67 51.80
C LYS A 51 -16.52 17.14 50.72
N ASN A 52 -17.10 17.54 49.59
CA ASN A 52 -16.44 18.13 48.44
C ASN A 52 -15.81 19.48 48.79
N ASP A 53 -14.49 19.54 48.74
CA ASP A 53 -13.70 20.74 48.45
C ASP A 53 -12.36 20.28 47.86
N VAL A 54 -12.34 19.96 46.57
CA VAL A 54 -11.09 19.83 45.79
C VAL A 54 -11.32 20.45 44.43
N HIS A 55 -11.21 21.78 44.38
CA HIS A 55 -10.78 22.49 43.18
C HIS A 55 -9.25 22.41 43.09
N ASP A 56 -8.74 22.19 41.87
CA ASP A 56 -7.35 22.41 41.44
C ASP A 56 -6.23 21.58 42.10
N VAL A 57 -6.07 20.30 41.72
CA VAL A 57 -4.73 19.66 41.64
C VAL A 57 -4.71 18.58 40.54
N TYR A 58 -4.83 18.99 39.29
CA TYR A 58 -4.27 18.21 38.17
C TYR A 58 -3.22 19.06 37.44
N ASP A 59 -2.44 19.81 38.21
CA ASP A 59 -1.17 20.35 37.74
C ASP A 59 -0.24 19.17 37.46
N ASP A 60 0.09 19.03 36.18
CA ASP A 60 1.21 18.28 35.62
C ASP A 60 1.66 17.03 36.40
N LEU A 61 1.34 15.85 35.84
CA LEU A 61 2.18 14.66 36.02
C LEU A 61 3.57 14.92 35.37
N ASN A 62 4.35 15.82 35.98
CA ASN A 62 5.73 16.14 35.65
C ASN A 62 6.65 15.01 36.12
N GLY A 63 6.50 13.84 35.49
CA GLY A 63 7.39 12.70 35.67
C GLY A 63 7.59 12.24 37.11
N PHE A 64 8.66 11.48 37.32
CA PHE A 64 9.03 10.91 38.63
C PHE A 64 9.71 11.95 39.53
N PHE A 65 9.15 13.15 39.67
CA PHE A 65 9.70 14.23 40.51
C PHE A 65 8.69 14.69 41.58
N ARG A 66 9.17 14.95 42.79
CA ARG A 66 8.44 15.59 43.88
C ARG A 66 9.32 16.69 44.44
N ASP A 67 8.80 17.91 44.55
CA ASP A 67 9.56 19.09 45.01
C ASP A 67 10.85 19.33 44.22
N ALA A 68 10.78 19.16 42.89
CA ALA A 68 11.92 19.22 41.96
C ALA A 68 13.05 18.20 42.25
N GLN A 69 12.81 17.20 43.09
CA GLN A 69 13.73 16.08 43.35
C GLN A 69 13.17 14.80 42.73
N PRO A 70 14.02 13.94 42.13
CA PRO A 70 13.55 12.67 41.61
C PRO A 70 13.06 11.79 42.78
N VAL A 71 11.87 11.20 42.61
CA VAL A 71 11.24 10.32 43.62
C VAL A 71 12.09 9.07 43.86
N LEU A 72 12.86 8.63 42.87
CA LEU A 72 13.78 7.52 42.96
C LEU A 72 15.24 8.01 42.83
N PRO A 73 16.18 7.48 43.64
CA PRO A 73 17.60 7.87 43.57
C PRO A 73 18.27 7.47 42.24
N PHE A 74 17.64 6.57 41.48
CA PHE A 74 18.05 6.15 40.14
C PHE A 74 16.78 5.89 39.32
N PHE A 75 16.82 6.19 38.03
CA PHE A 75 15.72 5.85 37.12
C PHE A 75 15.57 4.32 37.02
N LEU A 76 14.33 3.83 37.06
CA LEU A 76 14.04 2.44 36.73
C LEU A 76 14.32 2.22 35.24
N PRO A 77 15.29 1.39 34.86
CA PRO A 77 15.51 1.09 33.45
C PRO A 77 14.33 0.27 32.94
N VAL A 78 13.54 0.85 32.04
CA VAL A 78 12.50 0.12 31.32
C VAL A 78 13.19 -0.70 30.23
N CYS A 79 13.48 -1.96 30.54
CA CYS A 79 14.13 -2.91 29.61
C CYS A 79 13.08 -3.66 28.77
N VAL A 80 12.15 -2.95 28.17
CA VAL A 80 11.14 -3.55 27.28
C VAL A 80 11.41 -3.11 25.85
N GLN A 81 11.42 -4.07 24.93
CA GLN A 81 11.39 -3.78 23.50
C GLN A 81 9.92 -3.60 23.09
N LEU A 82 9.52 -2.37 22.79
CA LEU A 82 8.20 -2.12 22.22
C LEU A 82 8.14 -2.76 20.83
N GLU A 83 7.04 -3.46 20.55
CA GLU A 83 6.78 -4.04 19.23
C GLU A 83 6.30 -2.97 18.24
N THR A 84 5.82 -1.83 18.73
CA THR A 84 5.31 -0.71 17.93
C THR A 84 6.21 0.53 18.02
N SER A 85 6.00 1.45 17.08
CA SER A 85 6.67 2.76 17.10
C SER A 85 6.32 3.54 18.37
N LYS A 86 7.30 4.28 18.94
CA LYS A 86 7.05 5.20 20.08
C LYS A 86 6.04 6.30 19.77
N ARG A 87 5.74 6.54 18.48
CA ARG A 87 4.74 7.50 18.01
C ARG A 87 3.40 6.84 17.66
N SER A 88 3.31 5.51 17.72
CA SER A 88 2.07 4.79 17.46
C SER A 88 1.10 5.05 18.61
N GLU A 89 -0.13 5.41 18.26
CA GLU A 89 -1.26 5.37 19.16
C GLU A 89 -2.14 4.22 18.72
N ILE A 90 -2.35 3.21 19.58
CA ILE A 90 -3.25 2.11 19.24
C ILE A 90 -4.68 2.68 19.25
N SER A 91 -5.23 2.88 18.06
CA SER A 91 -6.56 3.37 17.83
C SER A 91 -7.58 2.26 18.07
N ALA A 92 -8.48 2.50 19.03
CA ALA A 92 -9.69 1.70 19.23
C ALA A 92 -10.89 2.26 18.43
N SER A 93 -10.64 3.12 17.44
CA SER A 93 -11.69 3.72 16.62
C SER A 93 -12.43 2.65 15.84
N HIS A 94 -13.76 2.76 15.72
CA HIS A 94 -14.53 1.77 14.99
C HIS A 94 -14.26 1.92 13.49
N ILE A 95 -14.06 0.78 12.83
CA ILE A 95 -13.70 0.65 11.42
C ILE A 95 -14.85 0.00 10.65
N LEU A 96 -15.25 0.66 9.57
CA LEU A 96 -16.14 0.09 8.56
C LEU A 96 -15.34 -0.20 7.28
N ILE A 97 -15.39 -1.44 6.80
CA ILE A 97 -14.86 -1.82 5.50
C ILE A 97 -16.05 -2.07 4.55
N ILE A 98 -16.11 -1.33 3.46
CA ILE A 98 -17.13 -1.50 2.41
C ILE A 98 -16.44 -2.02 1.15
N HIS A 99 -16.76 -3.25 0.75
CA HIS A 99 -16.22 -3.87 -0.45
C HIS A 99 -17.26 -3.87 -1.56
N PHE A 100 -17.16 -2.89 -2.47
CA PHE A 100 -17.93 -2.88 -3.69
C PHE A 100 -17.29 -3.83 -4.71
N LYS A 101 -18.04 -4.84 -5.14
CA LYS A 101 -17.58 -5.81 -6.14
C LYS A 101 -18.54 -5.89 -7.31
N LEU A 102 -17.98 -5.79 -8.52
CA LEU A 102 -18.72 -6.00 -9.76
C LEU A 102 -19.34 -7.41 -9.75
N VAL A 103 -20.56 -7.53 -10.27
CA VAL A 103 -21.24 -8.81 -10.44
C VAL A 103 -20.36 -9.85 -11.16
N ASP A 104 -20.42 -11.09 -10.69
CA ASP A 104 -19.63 -12.26 -11.11
C ASP A 104 -18.12 -12.19 -10.81
N HIS A 105 -17.63 -11.11 -10.19
CA HIS A 105 -16.24 -11.07 -9.75
C HIS A 105 -16.06 -11.97 -8.52
N VAL A 106 -15.28 -13.05 -8.68
CA VAL A 106 -14.91 -13.91 -7.55
C VAL A 106 -13.91 -13.17 -6.69
N THR A 107 -14.22 -13.00 -5.40
CA THR A 107 -13.39 -12.28 -4.43
C THR A 107 -12.92 -13.16 -3.28
N THR A 108 -13.05 -14.49 -3.37
CA THR A 108 -12.59 -15.40 -2.33
C THR A 108 -11.09 -15.27 -2.13
N GLY A 109 -10.66 -14.98 -0.89
CA GLY A 109 -9.25 -14.73 -0.58
C GLY A 109 -8.78 -13.36 -1.08
N SER A 110 -9.71 -12.42 -1.23
CA SER A 110 -9.39 -11.05 -1.64
C SER A 110 -8.50 -10.36 -0.59
N PRO A 111 -7.75 -9.32 -1.00
CA PRO A 111 -7.03 -8.47 -0.05
C PRO A 111 -7.93 -7.92 1.07
N VAL A 112 -9.23 -7.73 0.80
CA VAL A 112 -10.21 -7.23 1.77
C VAL A 112 -10.51 -8.27 2.85
N ASP A 113 -10.68 -9.54 2.46
CA ASP A 113 -10.87 -10.64 3.42
C ASP A 113 -9.68 -10.77 4.36
N ILE A 114 -8.48 -10.66 3.81
CA ILE A 114 -7.22 -10.74 4.55
C ILE A 114 -7.13 -9.59 5.56
N VAL A 115 -7.43 -8.35 5.16
CA VAL A 115 -7.42 -7.19 6.08
C VAL A 115 -8.47 -7.34 7.17
N HIS A 116 -9.68 -7.77 6.84
CA HIS A 116 -10.71 -7.96 7.85
C HIS A 116 -10.30 -9.02 8.88
N GLN A 117 -9.73 -10.15 8.43
CA GLN A 117 -9.20 -11.18 9.34
C GLN A 117 -8.02 -10.70 10.17
N PHE A 118 -7.13 -9.89 9.57
CA PHE A 118 -6.01 -9.26 10.27
C PHE A 118 -6.48 -8.30 11.37
N LEU A 119 -7.53 -7.51 11.12
CA LEU A 119 -8.06 -6.55 12.08
C LEU A 119 -8.90 -7.22 13.19
N ALA A 120 -9.55 -8.36 12.93
CA ALA A 120 -10.49 -8.96 13.88
C ALA A 120 -9.96 -9.14 15.32
N PRO A 121 -8.70 -9.57 15.56
CA PRO A 121 -8.16 -9.68 16.92
C PRO A 121 -8.03 -8.35 17.68
N TYR A 122 -7.97 -7.21 16.99
CA TYR A 122 -7.93 -5.88 17.60
C TYR A 122 -9.31 -5.41 18.08
N PHE A 123 -10.39 -6.05 17.64
CA PHE A 123 -11.78 -5.67 17.92
C PHE A 123 -12.58 -6.83 18.54
N PRO A 124 -12.12 -7.43 19.66
CA PRO A 124 -12.74 -8.62 20.25
C PRO A 124 -14.17 -8.37 20.78
N TYR A 125 -14.53 -7.11 21.03
CA TYR A 125 -15.82 -6.70 21.56
C TYR A 125 -16.66 -5.91 20.56
N GLY A 126 -16.35 -6.04 19.26
CA GLY A 126 -16.97 -5.27 18.19
C GLY A 126 -16.17 -4.01 17.84
N GLY A 127 -16.73 -3.21 16.94
CA GLY A 127 -16.09 -2.03 16.36
C GLY A 127 -15.38 -2.27 15.04
N LEU A 128 -15.36 -3.49 14.53
CA LEU A 128 -15.01 -3.81 13.15
C LEU A 128 -16.23 -4.36 12.43
N ARG A 129 -16.57 -3.79 11.28
CA ARG A 129 -17.61 -4.33 10.39
C ARG A 129 -17.13 -4.35 8.95
N LYS A 130 -17.38 -5.46 8.25
CA LYS A 130 -17.17 -5.59 6.81
C LYS A 130 -18.52 -5.78 6.11
N LEU A 131 -18.74 -5.04 5.04
CA LEU A 131 -19.89 -5.15 4.15
C LEU A 131 -19.42 -5.50 2.74
N ASP A 132 -19.87 -6.64 2.21
CA ASP A 132 -19.66 -7.01 0.81
C ASP A 132 -20.88 -6.57 -0.01
N VAL A 133 -20.69 -5.58 -0.88
CA VAL A 133 -21.76 -4.98 -1.68
C VAL A 133 -21.55 -5.35 -3.15
N VAL A 134 -22.39 -6.25 -3.66
CA VAL A 134 -22.38 -6.63 -5.07
C VAL A 134 -23.16 -5.60 -5.89
N PHE A 135 -22.53 -5.04 -6.92
CA PHE A 135 -23.17 -4.10 -7.82
C PHE A 135 -23.28 -4.63 -9.26
N ASP A 136 -24.40 -4.31 -9.89
CA ASP A 136 -24.65 -4.44 -11.33
C ASP A 136 -25.51 -3.24 -11.72
N LEU A 137 -24.89 -2.21 -12.26
CA LEU A 137 -25.50 -0.92 -12.56
C LEU A 137 -25.80 -0.78 -14.06
N GLY A 138 -25.72 -1.87 -14.83
CA GLY A 138 -25.78 -1.81 -16.30
C GLY A 138 -27.14 -1.41 -16.90
N THR A 139 -28.15 -1.15 -16.08
CA THR A 139 -29.47 -0.62 -16.49
C THR A 139 -30.10 0.18 -15.36
N SER A 140 -30.96 1.14 -15.67
CA SER A 140 -31.66 1.96 -14.66
C SER A 140 -32.48 1.14 -13.65
N SER A 141 -33.10 0.03 -14.09
CA SER A 141 -33.83 -0.86 -13.17
C SER A 141 -32.90 -1.53 -12.15
N LYS A 142 -31.68 -1.89 -12.56
CA LYS A 142 -30.70 -2.47 -11.66
C LYS A 142 -30.06 -1.43 -10.74
N VAL A 143 -29.87 -0.19 -11.21
CA VAL A 143 -29.47 0.95 -10.36
C VAL A 143 -30.51 1.17 -9.26
N LYS A 144 -31.80 1.18 -9.59
CA LYS A 144 -32.88 1.30 -8.60
C LYS A 144 -32.81 0.18 -7.55
N GLY A 145 -32.68 -1.08 -7.99
CA GLY A 145 -32.55 -2.22 -7.08
C GLY A 145 -31.23 -2.22 -6.28
N TYR A 146 -30.16 -1.62 -6.79
CA TYR A 146 -28.93 -1.38 -6.04
C TYR A 146 -29.18 -0.38 -4.91
N ASN A 147 -29.79 0.76 -5.21
CA ASN A 147 -30.09 1.81 -4.24
C ASN A 147 -31.02 1.30 -3.14
N GLU A 148 -32.11 0.61 -3.48
CA GLU A 148 -33.05 0.03 -2.50
C GLU A 148 -32.34 -0.89 -1.50
N ARG A 149 -31.48 -1.81 -1.99
CA ARG A 149 -30.72 -2.72 -1.12
C ARG A 149 -29.67 -2.00 -0.26
N CYS A 150 -29.01 -0.97 -0.80
CA CYS A 150 -28.00 -0.23 -0.06
C CYS A 150 -28.62 0.66 1.02
N MET A 151 -29.81 1.21 0.80
CA MET A 151 -30.50 2.04 1.79
C MET A 151 -30.75 1.30 3.10
N GLU A 152 -31.10 0.01 3.05
CA GLU A 152 -31.25 -0.82 4.26
C GLU A 152 -29.92 -0.98 5.01
N LEU A 153 -28.84 -1.31 4.28
CA LEU A 153 -27.51 -1.46 4.86
C LEU A 153 -26.97 -0.16 5.46
N VAL A 154 -27.18 0.96 4.77
CA VAL A 154 -26.72 2.28 5.19
C VAL A 154 -27.47 2.73 6.42
N LYS A 155 -28.79 2.50 6.49
CA LYS A 155 -29.58 2.82 7.67
C LYS A 155 -28.96 2.18 8.92
N ASP A 156 -28.66 0.89 8.86
CA ASP A 156 -28.01 0.17 9.97
C ASP A 156 -26.63 0.74 10.33
N VAL A 157 -25.86 1.22 9.34
CA VAL A 157 -24.52 1.81 9.56
C VAL A 157 -24.61 3.20 10.17
N VAL A 158 -25.55 4.03 9.69
CA VAL A 158 -25.70 5.43 10.12
C VAL A 158 -26.36 5.50 11.50
N GLU A 159 -27.31 4.63 11.81
CA GLU A 159 -27.93 4.54 13.15
C GLU A 159 -26.90 4.21 14.24
N GLN A 160 -25.82 3.53 13.88
CA GLN A 160 -24.72 3.19 14.78
C GLN A 160 -23.81 4.40 15.09
N ASP A 161 -23.62 5.32 14.13
CA ASP A 161 -22.87 6.60 14.22
C ASP A 161 -21.46 6.56 14.84
N TYR A 162 -20.88 5.36 15.04
CA TYR A 162 -19.60 5.21 15.74
C TYR A 162 -18.39 4.98 14.82
N TYR A 163 -18.58 4.70 13.53
CA TYR A 163 -17.49 4.43 12.59
C TYR A 163 -16.71 5.72 12.27
N LYS A 164 -15.49 5.82 12.78
CA LYS A 164 -14.61 6.98 12.52
C LYS A 164 -13.72 6.77 11.31
N SER A 165 -13.42 5.52 10.96
CA SER A 165 -12.61 5.18 9.80
C SER A 165 -13.41 4.30 8.83
N VAL A 166 -13.51 4.73 7.58
CA VAL A 166 -14.19 4.01 6.51
C VAL A 166 -13.19 3.63 5.42
N CYS A 167 -13.00 2.34 5.22
CA CYS A 167 -12.17 1.79 4.15
C CYS A 167 -13.08 1.30 3.03
N ILE A 168 -13.09 2.01 1.91
CA ILE A 168 -13.85 1.64 0.72
C ILE A 168 -12.92 0.89 -0.21
N VAL A 169 -13.31 -0.30 -0.66
CA VAL A 169 -12.58 -1.05 -1.67
C VAL A 169 -13.52 -1.29 -2.85
N ILE A 170 -13.13 -0.85 -4.04
CA ILE A 170 -13.86 -1.09 -5.28
C ILE A 170 -13.07 -2.10 -6.10
N THR A 171 -13.66 -3.24 -6.42
CA THR A 171 -13.09 -4.26 -7.30
C THR A 171 -13.91 -4.32 -8.59
N THR A 172 -13.32 -3.84 -9.68
CA THR A 172 -13.89 -3.83 -11.02
C THR A 172 -12.78 -3.81 -12.06
N HIS A 173 -13.12 -4.05 -13.32
CA HIS A 173 -12.21 -3.78 -14.44
C HIS A 173 -12.49 -2.40 -15.03
N THR A 174 -11.56 -1.92 -15.85
CA THR A 174 -11.71 -0.68 -16.62
C THR A 174 -11.54 -1.01 -18.09
N ASP A 175 -12.26 -0.28 -18.92
CA ASP A 175 -12.12 -0.32 -20.38
C ASP A 175 -10.72 0.19 -20.76
N ASP A 176 -9.93 -0.64 -21.45
CA ASP A 176 -8.52 -0.33 -21.72
C ASP A 176 -8.32 0.93 -22.57
N ASP A 177 -9.29 1.24 -23.44
CA ASP A 177 -9.23 2.37 -24.35
C ASP A 177 -9.71 3.66 -23.66
N ARG A 178 -10.86 3.59 -22.99
CA ARG A 178 -11.53 4.76 -22.40
C ARG A 178 -11.15 5.02 -20.96
N GLY A 179 -10.60 4.05 -20.23
CA GLY A 179 -10.33 4.11 -18.79
C GLY A 179 -11.58 4.08 -17.90
N ASP A 180 -12.75 3.86 -18.51
CA ASP A 180 -14.06 3.84 -17.84
C ASP A 180 -14.27 2.54 -17.05
N PRO A 181 -14.72 2.59 -15.79
CA PRO A 181 -15.02 1.40 -15.00
C PRO A 181 -16.16 0.57 -15.61
N PHE A 182 -16.05 -0.75 -15.57
CA PHE A 182 -17.20 -1.62 -15.82
C PHE A 182 -18.17 -1.53 -14.66
N ILE A 183 -19.44 -1.33 -15.00
CA ILE A 183 -20.49 -1.07 -14.03
C ILE A 183 -21.48 -2.23 -13.91
N GLY A 184 -21.50 -3.17 -14.85
CA GLY A 184 -22.43 -4.29 -14.81
C GLY A 184 -22.67 -4.92 -16.18
N ARG A 185 -23.75 -5.68 -16.30
CA ARG A 185 -24.16 -6.35 -17.56
C ARG A 185 -25.36 -5.66 -18.18
N LYS A 186 -25.40 -5.62 -19.52
CA LYS A 186 -26.59 -5.17 -20.25
C LYS A 186 -27.74 -6.18 -20.08
N LYS A 187 -28.99 -5.72 -20.23
CA LYS A 187 -30.17 -6.61 -20.22
C LYS A 187 -30.09 -7.61 -21.37
N GLY A 188 -30.20 -8.90 -21.05
CA GLY A 188 -30.26 -9.98 -22.04
C GLY A 188 -28.90 -10.42 -22.62
N ASP A 189 -27.80 -9.76 -22.25
CA ASP A 189 -26.46 -10.10 -22.72
C ASP A 189 -25.62 -10.65 -21.55
N LYS A 190 -25.29 -11.94 -21.64
CA LYS A 190 -24.40 -12.61 -20.67
C LYS A 190 -22.92 -12.47 -21.04
N SER A 191 -22.61 -11.93 -22.22
CA SER A 191 -21.25 -11.87 -22.75
C SER A 191 -20.58 -10.50 -22.57
N GLY A 192 -21.34 -9.39 -22.62
CA GLY A 192 -20.79 -8.04 -22.52
C GLY A 192 -20.97 -7.36 -21.15
N TYR A 193 -19.88 -6.84 -20.61
CA TYR A 193 -19.94 -5.79 -19.58
C TYR A 193 -20.16 -4.43 -20.24
N VAL A 194 -20.86 -3.54 -19.52
CA VAL A 194 -20.98 -2.12 -19.90
C VAL A 194 -20.12 -1.27 -18.97
N SER A 195 -19.53 -0.21 -19.52
CA SER A 195 -18.79 0.79 -18.76
C SER A 195 -19.60 2.09 -18.65
N ALA A 196 -19.22 2.92 -17.68
CA ALA A 196 -19.70 4.29 -17.56
C ALA A 196 -18.53 5.20 -17.21
N SER A 197 -18.71 6.51 -17.45
CA SER A 197 -17.72 7.50 -17.04
C SER A 197 -17.42 7.40 -15.54
N VAL A 198 -16.19 7.73 -15.15
CA VAL A 198 -15.78 7.70 -13.73
C VAL A 198 -16.74 8.48 -12.81
N PRO A 199 -17.20 9.70 -13.15
CA PRO A 199 -18.13 10.44 -12.30
C PRO A 199 -19.50 9.79 -12.22
N GLU A 200 -20.05 9.30 -13.34
CA GLU A 200 -21.33 8.59 -13.36
C GLU A 200 -21.27 7.34 -12.46
N PHE A 201 -20.22 6.54 -12.61
CA PHE A 201 -20.02 5.34 -11.81
C PHE A 201 -19.93 5.65 -10.31
N LEU A 202 -19.03 6.56 -9.90
CA LEU A 202 -18.82 6.85 -8.48
C LEU A 202 -20.01 7.58 -7.84
N ASN A 203 -20.69 8.47 -8.58
CA ASN A 203 -21.89 9.13 -8.07
C ASN A 203 -22.99 8.12 -7.77
N VAL A 204 -23.28 7.20 -8.69
CA VAL A 204 -24.31 6.16 -8.48
C VAL A 204 -23.88 5.18 -7.37
N LEU A 205 -22.60 4.77 -7.37
CA LEU A 205 -22.11 3.82 -6.37
C LEU A 205 -22.17 4.41 -4.96
N PHE A 206 -21.78 5.67 -4.77
CA PHE A 206 -21.71 6.33 -3.46
C PHE A 206 -22.96 7.07 -3.04
N GLU A 207 -23.94 7.29 -3.92
CA GLU A 207 -25.20 7.98 -3.59
C GLU A 207 -25.85 7.45 -2.30
N PRO A 208 -26.04 6.12 -2.11
CA PRO A 208 -26.60 5.61 -0.86
C PRO A 208 -25.69 5.82 0.36
N TRP A 209 -24.37 5.96 0.16
CA TRP A 209 -23.35 5.91 1.21
C TRP A 209 -22.82 7.28 1.62
N GLN A 210 -23.33 8.38 1.05
CA GLN A 210 -22.80 9.73 1.27
C GLN A 210 -22.78 10.13 2.75
N ASP A 211 -23.81 9.75 3.50
CA ASP A 211 -23.90 10.06 4.94
C ASP A 211 -22.80 9.36 5.73
N ALA A 212 -22.58 8.06 5.48
CA ALA A 212 -21.51 7.29 6.12
C ALA A 212 -20.12 7.86 5.77
N ILE A 213 -19.91 8.24 4.51
CA ILE A 213 -18.65 8.83 4.04
C ILE A 213 -18.40 10.20 4.67
N THR A 214 -19.43 11.04 4.77
CA THR A 214 -19.31 12.42 5.27
C THR A 214 -19.15 12.49 6.78
N ARG A 215 -19.72 11.53 7.52
CA ARG A 215 -19.62 11.46 8.99
C ARG A 215 -18.29 10.87 9.48
N ALA A 216 -17.65 10.05 8.66
CA ALA A 216 -16.37 9.46 8.98
C ALA A 216 -15.28 10.54 9.07
N LYS A 217 -14.37 10.39 10.03
CA LYS A 217 -13.19 11.24 10.16
C LYS A 217 -12.21 10.97 9.02
N ASP A 218 -12.01 9.69 8.73
CA ASP A 218 -11.05 9.21 7.74
C ASP A 218 -11.72 8.25 6.76
N THR A 219 -11.84 8.66 5.50
CA THR A 219 -12.35 7.78 4.43
C THR A 219 -11.27 7.53 3.38
N THR A 220 -10.83 6.29 3.26
CA THR A 220 -9.83 5.87 2.27
C THR A 220 -10.45 4.92 1.25
N MET A 221 -10.31 5.25 -0.04
CA MET A 221 -10.75 4.39 -1.14
C MET A 221 -9.58 3.65 -1.79
N PHE A 222 -9.67 2.33 -1.93
CA PHE A 222 -8.84 1.53 -2.82
C PHE A 222 -9.61 1.22 -4.10
N PHE A 223 -9.17 1.78 -5.22
CA PHE A 223 -9.69 1.43 -6.54
C PHE A 223 -8.88 0.26 -7.13
N MET A 224 -9.32 -0.96 -6.85
CA MET A 224 -8.69 -2.20 -7.30
C MET A 224 -9.16 -2.59 -8.71
N GLY A 225 -8.80 -1.76 -9.70
CA GLY A 225 -9.07 -2.02 -11.11
C GLY A 225 -7.85 -1.85 -12.01
N CYS A 226 -8.03 -2.14 -13.29
CA CYS A 226 -6.99 -2.01 -14.30
C CYS A 226 -6.55 -0.55 -14.45
N GLY A 227 -5.28 -0.36 -14.82
CA GLY A 227 -4.62 0.94 -14.80
C GLY A 227 -5.09 1.94 -15.85
N ALA A 228 -5.96 1.54 -16.77
CA ALA A 228 -6.54 2.44 -17.76
C ALA A 228 -7.20 3.67 -17.11
N ILE A 229 -7.80 3.55 -15.92
CA ILE A 229 -8.42 4.67 -15.19
C ILE A 229 -7.43 5.77 -14.77
N VAL A 230 -6.15 5.43 -14.55
CA VAL A 230 -5.11 6.43 -14.21
C VAL A 230 -4.16 6.74 -15.36
N ASN A 231 -4.05 5.84 -16.33
CA ASN A 231 -3.22 6.02 -17.51
C ASN A 231 -3.92 6.83 -18.61
N ASN A 232 -5.26 6.81 -18.65
CA ASN A 232 -6.07 7.69 -19.49
C ASN A 232 -6.22 9.06 -18.82
N THR A 233 -5.87 10.13 -19.54
CA THR A 233 -5.88 11.51 -19.04
C THR A 233 -7.25 11.97 -18.56
N GLU A 234 -8.31 11.67 -19.31
CA GLU A 234 -9.67 12.11 -19.04
C GLU A 234 -10.23 11.35 -17.83
N SER A 235 -10.12 10.02 -17.83
CA SER A 235 -10.55 9.19 -16.70
C SER A 235 -9.81 9.54 -15.42
N PHE A 236 -8.51 9.84 -15.51
CA PHE A 236 -7.73 10.21 -14.33
C PHE A 236 -8.09 11.59 -13.79
N ARG A 237 -8.36 12.57 -14.67
CA ARG A 237 -8.93 13.85 -14.26
C ARG A 237 -10.27 13.65 -13.55
N ASP A 238 -11.13 12.84 -14.13
CA ASP A 238 -12.48 12.62 -13.63
C ASP A 238 -12.48 11.82 -12.32
N LEU A 239 -11.54 10.89 -12.14
CA LEU A 239 -11.29 10.21 -10.87
C LEU A 239 -10.90 11.22 -9.78
N ARG A 240 -9.95 12.12 -10.05
CA ARG A 240 -9.51 13.14 -9.09
C ARG A 240 -10.66 14.05 -8.68
N LEU A 241 -11.47 14.50 -9.63
CA LEU A 241 -12.65 15.33 -9.35
C LEU A 241 -13.68 14.57 -8.54
N SER A 242 -13.91 13.28 -8.85
CA SER A 242 -14.86 12.44 -8.12
C SER A 242 -14.42 12.16 -6.68
N VAL A 243 -13.12 12.02 -6.43
CA VAL A 243 -12.54 11.90 -5.08
C VAL A 243 -12.82 13.16 -4.25
N LEU A 244 -12.62 14.34 -4.83
CA LEU A 244 -12.95 15.62 -4.19
C LEU A 244 -14.46 15.77 -3.94
N ASN A 245 -15.29 15.50 -4.95
CA ASN A 245 -16.74 15.65 -4.87
C ASN A 245 -17.37 14.70 -3.84
N SER A 246 -16.86 13.47 -3.76
CA SER A 246 -17.30 12.45 -2.79
C SER A 246 -16.73 12.68 -1.39
N LYS A 247 -15.97 13.75 -1.20
CA LYS A 247 -15.33 14.14 0.06
C LYS A 247 -14.39 13.11 0.68
N LEU A 248 -13.82 12.21 -0.10
CA LEU A 248 -12.90 11.19 0.41
C LEU A 248 -11.63 11.84 0.97
N SER A 249 -11.14 11.36 2.12
CA SER A 249 -9.86 11.81 2.70
C SER A 249 -8.71 11.37 1.80
N SER A 250 -8.78 10.16 1.23
CA SER A 250 -7.75 9.64 0.34
C SER A 250 -8.28 8.60 -0.64
N ALA A 251 -7.56 8.41 -1.73
CA ALA A 251 -7.80 7.36 -2.71
C ALA A 251 -6.48 6.76 -3.23
N ILE A 252 -6.46 5.45 -3.46
CA ILE A 252 -5.32 4.67 -3.93
C ILE A 252 -5.75 3.95 -5.21
N ALA A 253 -4.99 4.13 -6.29
CA ALA A 253 -5.23 3.49 -7.57
C ALA A 253 -3.91 2.91 -8.14
N PHE A 254 -4.03 2.05 -9.15
CA PHE A 254 -2.91 1.28 -9.70
C PHE A 254 -2.78 1.51 -11.20
N THR A 255 -1.56 1.41 -11.73
CA THR A 255 -1.24 1.74 -13.13
C THR A 255 -1.11 0.52 -14.06
N ALA A 256 -1.11 -0.70 -13.52
CA ALA A 256 -0.94 -1.91 -14.33
C ALA A 256 -2.17 -2.19 -15.23
N PRO A 257 -2.00 -2.41 -16.55
CA PRO A 257 -3.12 -2.67 -17.48
C PRO A 257 -3.87 -3.97 -17.15
N HIS A 258 -3.18 -4.99 -16.64
CA HIS A 258 -3.79 -6.23 -16.15
C HIS A 258 -3.58 -6.34 -14.66
N PHE A 259 -4.18 -5.39 -13.93
CA PHE A 259 -4.02 -5.32 -12.49
C PHE A 259 -4.57 -6.60 -11.82
N GLN A 260 -3.80 -7.13 -10.86
CA GLN A 260 -4.17 -8.32 -10.09
C GLN A 260 -4.29 -7.91 -8.62
N PRO A 261 -5.53 -7.81 -8.08
CA PRO A 261 -5.74 -7.37 -6.70
C PRO A 261 -4.99 -8.21 -5.67
N SER A 262 -4.78 -9.51 -5.91
CA SER A 262 -4.04 -10.39 -4.99
C SER A 262 -2.60 -9.91 -4.69
N PHE A 263 -1.97 -9.11 -5.55
CA PHE A 263 -0.66 -8.54 -5.25
C PHE A 263 -0.71 -7.41 -4.23
N THR A 264 -1.87 -6.87 -3.88
CA THR A 264 -2.00 -5.81 -2.88
C THR A 264 -2.14 -6.31 -1.45
N CYS A 265 -2.20 -7.63 -1.19
CA CYS A 265 -2.43 -8.17 0.15
C CYS A 265 -1.47 -7.57 1.20
N HIS A 266 -0.17 -7.51 0.90
CA HIS A 266 0.80 -6.90 1.80
C HIS A 266 0.61 -5.38 1.98
N LEU A 267 0.22 -4.68 0.92
CA LEU A 267 -0.03 -3.24 0.97
C LEU A 267 -1.22 -2.93 1.88
N VAL A 268 -2.33 -3.65 1.70
CA VAL A 268 -3.56 -3.39 2.45
C VAL A 268 -3.46 -3.81 3.92
N VAL A 269 -2.66 -4.86 4.23
CA VAL A 269 -2.36 -5.25 5.62
C VAL A 269 -1.47 -4.21 6.29
N ALA A 270 -0.40 -3.76 5.63
CA ALA A 270 0.45 -2.70 6.17
C ALA A 270 -0.31 -1.38 6.32
N PHE A 271 -1.26 -1.09 5.43
CA PHE A 271 -2.20 0.03 5.59
C PHE A 271 -3.07 -0.14 6.85
N ALA A 272 -3.65 -1.33 7.04
CA ALA A 272 -4.48 -1.60 8.21
C ALA A 272 -3.70 -1.43 9.51
N GLU A 273 -2.46 -1.93 9.55
CA GLU A 273 -1.56 -1.77 10.68
C GLU A 273 -1.22 -0.29 10.92
N HIS A 274 -0.54 0.37 9.98
CA HIS A 274 -0.02 1.72 10.23
C HIS A 274 -1.10 2.80 10.31
N VAL A 275 -2.19 2.68 9.54
CA VAL A 275 -3.19 3.75 9.43
C VAL A 275 -4.39 3.47 10.32
N LEU A 276 -4.94 2.26 10.27
CA LEU A 276 -6.17 1.97 11.01
C LEU A 276 -5.89 1.63 12.48
N ILE A 277 -4.82 0.90 12.77
CA ILE A 277 -4.44 0.52 14.14
C ILE A 277 -3.51 1.56 14.77
N GLU A 278 -2.41 1.94 14.11
CA GLU A 278 -1.44 2.87 14.71
C GLU A 278 -1.81 4.36 14.55
N GLY A 279 -2.85 4.66 13.78
CA GLY A 279 -3.41 6.01 13.63
C GLY A 279 -2.54 6.99 12.84
N PHE A 280 -1.52 6.52 12.12
CA PHE A 280 -0.65 7.42 11.35
C PHE A 280 -1.43 8.03 10.16
N PRO A 281 -1.22 9.33 9.86
CA PRO A 281 -1.72 9.92 8.63
C PRO A 281 -1.24 9.12 7.42
N LEU A 282 -2.16 8.72 6.53
CA LEU A 282 -1.86 7.81 5.42
C LEU A 282 -0.64 8.23 4.60
N ARG A 283 -0.50 9.53 4.31
CA ARG A 283 0.63 10.06 3.54
C ARG A 283 1.97 9.90 4.24
N GLU A 284 2.01 10.05 5.56
CA GLU A 284 3.22 9.88 6.38
C GLU A 284 3.60 8.40 6.50
N ALA A 285 2.61 7.52 6.65
CA ALA A 285 2.80 6.08 6.74
C ALA A 285 3.17 5.42 5.40
N PHE A 286 2.75 6.02 4.27
CA PHE A 286 2.83 5.38 2.95
C PHE A 286 4.23 4.86 2.57
N PRO A 287 5.34 5.59 2.82
CA PRO A 287 6.67 5.06 2.56
C PRO A 287 6.95 3.73 3.27
N GLU A 288 6.56 3.59 4.54
CA GLU A 288 6.73 2.35 5.30
C GLU A 288 5.82 1.24 4.75
N ILE A 289 4.54 1.53 4.49
CA ILE A 289 3.57 0.60 3.88
C ILE A 289 4.13 0.02 2.57
N LEU A 290 4.74 0.85 1.73
CA LEU A 290 5.39 0.43 0.48
C LEU A 290 6.62 -0.45 0.72
N GLY A 291 7.34 -0.23 1.83
CA GLY A 291 8.46 -1.05 2.26
C GLY A 291 8.11 -2.54 2.40
N HIS A 292 6.87 -2.84 2.81
CA HIS A 292 6.34 -4.20 2.93
C HIS A 292 5.87 -4.80 1.59
N SER A 293 5.71 -3.97 0.55
CA SER A 293 4.99 -4.32 -0.68
C SER A 293 5.89 -4.48 -1.91
N TYR A 294 7.12 -4.98 -1.74
CA TYR A 294 8.11 -5.02 -2.83
C TYR A 294 7.66 -5.81 -4.08
N ARG A 295 6.87 -6.88 -3.92
CA ARG A 295 6.37 -7.68 -5.06
C ARG A 295 5.33 -6.91 -5.88
N LEU A 296 4.51 -6.10 -5.23
CA LEU A 296 3.52 -5.25 -5.89
C LEU A 296 4.22 -4.25 -6.82
N GLY A 297 5.34 -3.69 -6.40
CA GLY A 297 6.13 -2.76 -7.20
C GLY A 297 6.65 -3.34 -8.52
N MET A 298 6.90 -4.65 -8.59
CA MET A 298 7.25 -5.29 -9.85
C MET A 298 6.09 -5.32 -10.85
N HIS A 299 4.85 -5.27 -10.35
CA HIS A 299 3.63 -5.39 -11.14
C HIS A 299 3.05 -4.03 -11.53
N THR A 300 3.00 -3.09 -10.60
CA THR A 300 2.29 -1.82 -10.78
C THR A 300 3.01 -0.68 -10.07
N ASP A 301 2.80 0.53 -10.56
CA ASP A 301 2.96 1.73 -9.74
C ASP A 301 1.66 2.04 -9.03
N ILE A 302 1.75 2.86 -7.98
CA ILE A 302 0.62 3.22 -7.14
C ILE A 302 0.43 4.74 -7.20
N ILE A 303 -0.80 5.17 -7.39
CA ILE A 303 -1.19 6.58 -7.29
C ILE A 303 -1.89 6.77 -5.96
N LEU A 304 -1.29 7.58 -5.08
CA LEU A 304 -1.92 8.05 -3.85
C LEU A 304 -2.49 9.44 -4.11
N MET A 305 -3.77 9.62 -3.82
CA MET A 305 -4.47 10.89 -3.85
C MET A 305 -4.87 11.22 -2.41
N THR A 306 -4.41 12.34 -1.87
CA THR A 306 -4.75 12.78 -0.51
C THR A 306 -5.39 14.15 -0.58
N ARG A 307 -6.59 14.27 -0.01
CA ARG A 307 -7.29 15.54 0.10
C ARG A 307 -6.64 16.37 1.21
N SER A 308 -6.45 17.65 0.94
CA SER A 308 -6.05 18.64 1.92
C SER A 308 -7.02 19.81 1.86
N GLU A 309 -7.35 20.37 3.02
CA GLU A 309 -8.14 21.59 3.11
C GLU A 309 -7.24 22.72 3.58
N THR A 310 -7.19 23.81 2.82
CA THR A 310 -6.41 25.00 3.18
C THR A 310 -7.26 26.21 2.87
N ASN A 311 -7.51 27.05 3.88
CA ASN A 311 -8.37 28.24 3.76
C ASN A 311 -9.78 27.94 3.21
N GLY A 312 -10.37 26.80 3.58
CA GLY A 312 -11.71 26.39 3.12
C GLY A 312 -11.77 25.86 1.69
N ALA A 313 -10.67 25.88 0.94
CA ALA A 313 -10.58 25.25 -0.37
C ALA A 313 -10.03 23.83 -0.24
N ALA A 314 -10.79 22.86 -0.75
CA ALA A 314 -10.32 21.48 -0.86
C ALA A 314 -9.40 21.34 -2.08
N THR A 315 -8.20 20.80 -1.85
CA THR A 315 -7.22 20.49 -2.89
C THR A 315 -6.87 19.01 -2.84
N LEU A 316 -6.46 18.45 -3.97
CA LEU A 316 -6.04 17.07 -4.05
C LEU A 316 -4.56 17.01 -4.42
N GLN A 317 -3.75 16.49 -3.51
CA GLN A 317 -2.38 16.16 -3.83
C GLN A 317 -2.33 14.75 -4.39
N CYS A 318 -1.66 14.56 -5.53
CA CYS A 318 -1.44 13.25 -6.11
C CYS A 318 0.05 12.93 -6.17
N THR A 319 0.41 11.73 -5.73
CA THR A 319 1.79 11.23 -5.72
C THR A 319 1.82 9.87 -6.37
N ARG A 320 2.70 9.70 -7.37
CA ARG A 320 3.00 8.39 -7.95
C ARG A 320 4.15 7.76 -7.20
N TYR A 321 3.94 6.54 -6.75
CA TYR A 321 4.96 5.67 -6.19
C TYR A 321 5.33 4.62 -7.23
N ALA A 322 6.50 4.79 -7.85
CA ALA A 322 7.00 3.91 -8.88
C ALA A 322 8.13 3.04 -8.32
N TRP A 323 8.03 1.72 -8.46
CA TRP A 323 9.10 0.84 -8.00
C TRP A 323 10.23 0.80 -9.02
N SER A 324 11.42 1.17 -8.57
CA SER A 324 12.62 1.21 -9.39
C SER A 324 13.50 -0.01 -9.12
N HIS A 325 13.99 -0.64 -10.19
CA HIS A 325 15.01 -1.68 -10.12
C HIS A 325 16.00 -1.52 -11.27
N ALA A 326 17.29 -1.65 -10.95
CA ALA A 326 18.39 -1.32 -11.86
C ALA A 326 18.31 -1.99 -13.25
N THR A 327 17.71 -3.17 -13.36
CA THR A 327 17.63 -3.93 -14.63
C THR A 327 16.23 -4.36 -15.05
N ALA A 328 15.21 -4.12 -14.21
CA ALA A 328 13.85 -4.61 -14.48
C ALA A 328 12.87 -3.46 -14.69
N ARG A 329 12.95 -2.45 -13.81
CA ARG A 329 12.19 -1.20 -13.94
C ARG A 329 13.08 0.01 -13.67
N PRO A 330 14.09 0.30 -14.52
CA PRO A 330 15.04 1.38 -14.26
C PRO A 330 14.28 2.71 -14.15
N TRP A 331 14.45 3.38 -13.00
CA TRP A 331 13.72 4.61 -12.69
C TRP A 331 12.19 4.47 -12.71
N GLY A 332 11.66 3.28 -12.42
CA GLY A 332 10.22 3.01 -12.44
C GLY A 332 9.66 2.65 -13.83
N SER A 333 10.46 2.81 -14.89
CA SER A 333 10.03 2.50 -16.26
C SER A 333 10.31 1.04 -16.58
N PRO A 334 9.34 0.25 -17.08
CA PRO A 334 9.55 -1.16 -17.37
C PRO A 334 10.58 -1.35 -18.49
N LEU A 335 11.55 -2.24 -18.28
CA LEU A 335 12.44 -2.69 -19.36
C LEU A 335 11.85 -3.99 -19.98
N PRO A 336 11.66 -4.07 -21.30
CA PRO A 336 11.12 -5.27 -21.92
C PRO A 336 11.97 -6.51 -21.62
N LEU A 337 11.31 -7.60 -21.23
CA LEU A 337 11.98 -8.89 -20.99
C LEU A 337 12.63 -9.42 -22.28
N GLN A 338 12.00 -9.15 -23.42
CA GLN A 338 12.43 -9.56 -24.73
C GLN A 338 12.77 -8.33 -25.59
N CYS A 339 13.91 -8.37 -26.28
CA CYS A 339 14.26 -7.31 -27.23
C CYS A 339 13.27 -7.33 -28.42
N PRO A 340 12.50 -6.25 -28.68
CA PRO A 340 11.49 -6.26 -29.74
C PRO A 340 12.09 -6.35 -31.15
N GLN A 341 13.39 -6.04 -31.29
CA GLN A 341 14.07 -6.05 -32.58
C GLN A 341 14.60 -7.44 -32.97
N CYS A 342 14.93 -8.30 -32.01
CA CYS A 342 15.55 -9.60 -32.31
C CYS A 342 14.95 -10.80 -31.55
N GLY A 343 14.00 -10.57 -30.65
CA GLY A 343 13.37 -11.63 -29.86
C GLY A 343 14.26 -12.23 -28.76
N CYS A 344 15.47 -11.72 -28.54
CA CYS A 344 16.35 -12.27 -27.51
C CYS A 344 15.89 -11.87 -26.10
N ILE A 345 15.81 -12.84 -25.19
CA ILE A 345 15.35 -12.65 -23.80
C ILE A 345 16.54 -12.20 -22.93
N SER A 346 16.35 -11.13 -22.17
CA SER A 346 17.22 -10.65 -21.09
C SER A 346 18.70 -10.43 -21.45
N LYS A 347 18.99 -10.09 -22.71
CA LYS A 347 20.36 -9.74 -23.16
C LYS A 347 20.53 -8.24 -23.29
N TRP A 348 20.57 -7.55 -22.14
CA TRP A 348 20.78 -6.11 -22.06
C TRP A 348 22.15 -5.80 -21.46
N ASN A 349 23.00 -5.08 -22.20
CA ASN A 349 24.16 -4.41 -21.63
C ASN A 349 23.68 -3.13 -20.96
N PHE A 350 24.03 -2.95 -19.70
CA PHE A 350 23.64 -1.82 -18.88
C PHE A 350 24.81 -0.87 -18.70
N SER A 351 24.57 0.42 -18.93
CA SER A 351 25.42 1.51 -18.46
C SER A 351 24.57 2.59 -17.80
N ARG A 352 25.19 3.34 -16.89
CA ARG A 352 24.56 4.46 -16.19
C ARG A 352 25.33 5.73 -16.50
N ASP A 353 24.59 6.79 -16.77
CA ASP A 353 25.13 8.13 -16.97
C ASP A 353 24.28 9.10 -16.14
N LEU A 354 24.79 9.54 -14.99
CA LEU A 354 24.11 10.44 -14.05
C LEU A 354 22.66 9.98 -13.74
N ASP A 355 21.67 10.63 -14.35
CA ASP A 355 20.23 10.44 -14.22
C ASP A 355 19.64 9.47 -15.26
N LYS A 356 20.45 8.96 -16.19
CA LYS A 356 20.05 8.07 -17.28
C LYS A 356 20.55 6.65 -17.06
N SER A 357 19.68 5.71 -17.34
CA SER A 357 20.00 4.29 -17.47
C SER A 357 19.90 3.91 -18.94
N ILE A 358 21.01 3.42 -19.51
CA ILE A 358 21.12 3.07 -20.91
C ILE A 358 21.18 1.54 -21.02
N PHE A 359 20.30 0.97 -21.83
CA PHE A 359 20.27 -0.46 -22.12
C PHE A 359 20.46 -0.68 -23.61
N VAL A 360 21.42 -1.51 -23.97
CA VAL A 360 21.69 -1.89 -25.37
C VAL A 360 21.58 -3.40 -25.49
N CYS A 361 20.83 -3.89 -26.48
CA CYS A 361 20.74 -5.32 -26.71
C CYS A 361 22.14 -5.90 -27.02
N SER A 362 22.59 -6.85 -26.21
CA SER A 362 23.92 -7.46 -26.32
C SER A 362 23.97 -8.66 -27.27
N TYR A 363 22.81 -9.04 -27.84
CA TYR A 363 22.76 -10.09 -28.84
C TYR A 363 23.46 -9.64 -30.12
N LYS A 364 24.52 -10.37 -30.52
CA LYS A 364 25.35 -10.05 -31.70
C LYS A 364 24.54 -9.93 -33.01
N GLY A 365 23.40 -10.64 -33.09
CA GLY A 365 22.50 -10.61 -34.24
C GLY A 365 21.44 -9.51 -34.20
N CYS A 366 21.35 -8.71 -33.12
CA CYS A 366 20.36 -7.64 -33.04
C CYS A 366 20.62 -6.58 -34.11
N GLY A 367 19.60 -6.28 -34.92
CA GLY A 367 19.72 -5.31 -36.03
C GLY A 367 20.33 -5.86 -37.30
N ARG A 368 20.77 -7.12 -37.29
CA ARG A 368 21.02 -7.90 -38.51
C ARG A 368 19.66 -8.44 -38.97
N GLY A 369 18.86 -7.61 -39.62
CA GLY A 369 17.59 -8.06 -40.21
C GLY A 369 17.81 -9.17 -41.25
N ARG A 370 16.72 -9.77 -41.74
CA ARG A 370 16.78 -10.67 -42.92
C ARG A 370 16.99 -9.90 -44.24
N GLY A 371 17.05 -8.56 -44.21
CA GLY A 371 17.28 -7.68 -45.36
C GLY A 371 18.70 -7.12 -45.43
N THR A 372 18.96 -6.28 -46.44
CA THR A 372 20.27 -5.65 -46.71
C THR A 372 20.64 -4.53 -45.73
N GLU A 373 19.66 -3.92 -45.05
CA GLU A 373 19.90 -2.83 -44.10
C GLU A 373 20.30 -3.36 -42.72
N LYS A 374 21.48 -2.92 -42.25
CA LYS A 374 21.97 -3.17 -40.89
C LYS A 374 21.49 -2.05 -39.97
N LEU A 375 20.54 -2.36 -39.09
CA LEU A 375 20.15 -1.46 -38.02
C LEU A 375 21.12 -1.58 -36.82
N PRO A 376 21.33 -0.52 -36.04
CA PRO A 376 22.05 -0.63 -34.78
C PRO A 376 21.28 -1.54 -33.80
N PRO A 377 21.94 -2.15 -32.81
CA PRO A 377 21.26 -2.89 -31.74
C PRO A 377 20.22 -2.02 -31.03
N LYS A 378 19.08 -2.62 -30.65
CA LYS A 378 18.02 -1.90 -29.94
C LYS A 378 18.57 -1.25 -28.67
N ARG A 379 18.29 0.04 -28.51
CA ARG A 379 18.73 0.86 -27.39
C ARG A 379 17.52 1.46 -26.67
N TYR A 380 17.56 1.46 -25.34
CA TYR A 380 16.66 2.17 -24.45
C TYR A 380 17.45 3.17 -23.62
N ILE A 381 16.90 4.36 -23.43
CA ILE A 381 17.43 5.40 -22.55
C ILE A 381 16.29 5.77 -21.61
N LEU A 382 16.44 5.42 -20.33
CA LEU A 382 15.42 5.66 -19.31
C LEU A 382 15.97 6.70 -18.36
N GLN A 383 15.20 7.76 -18.12
CA GLN A 383 15.62 8.90 -17.30
C GLN A 383 14.93 8.84 -15.93
N CYS A 384 15.64 9.27 -14.88
CA CYS A 384 15.02 9.52 -13.58
C CYS A 384 13.93 10.60 -13.75
N PRO A 385 12.68 10.35 -13.31
CA PRO A 385 11.66 11.39 -13.34
C PRO A 385 12.13 12.62 -12.56
N GLU A 386 11.82 13.80 -13.08
CA GLU A 386 12.15 15.07 -12.45
C GLU A 386 11.52 15.14 -11.05
N GLY A 387 12.30 15.57 -10.05
CA GLY A 387 11.83 15.65 -8.66
C GLY A 387 11.62 14.30 -7.96
N ALA A 388 11.95 13.17 -8.59
CA ALA A 388 11.78 11.86 -7.97
C ALA A 388 12.65 11.71 -6.71
N LYS A 389 12.02 11.35 -5.60
CA LYS A 389 12.69 11.05 -4.34
C LYS A 389 12.74 9.54 -4.13
N ARG A 390 13.94 8.98 -3.94
CA ARG A 390 14.07 7.56 -3.59
C ARG A 390 13.72 7.34 -2.13
N LEU A 391 12.77 6.45 -1.86
CA LEU A 391 12.37 6.07 -0.51
C LEU A 391 13.40 5.13 0.12
N ILE A 392 13.59 5.29 1.45
CA ILE A 392 14.47 4.45 2.26
C ILE A 392 13.78 3.13 2.64
N PRO A 393 12.50 3.11 3.04
CA PRO A 393 11.83 1.86 3.39
C PRO A 393 11.75 0.88 2.21
N GLY A 394 11.98 -0.40 2.50
CA GLY A 394 12.04 -1.47 1.48
C GLY A 394 13.21 -1.35 0.48
N LYS A 395 14.13 -0.39 0.69
CA LYS A 395 15.29 -0.21 -0.19
C LYS A 395 16.20 -1.43 -0.13
N ARG A 396 16.57 -1.91 -1.31
CA ARG A 396 17.64 -2.89 -1.53
C ARG A 396 18.77 -2.21 -2.32
N SER A 397 19.92 -2.86 -2.40
CA SER A 397 21.09 -2.32 -3.13
C SER A 397 20.73 -1.88 -4.55
N ASN A 398 19.84 -2.60 -5.22
CA ASN A 398 19.43 -2.39 -6.62
C ASN A 398 17.94 -2.07 -6.82
N ALA A 399 17.14 -1.99 -5.76
CA ALA A 399 15.70 -1.74 -5.85
C ALA A 399 15.21 -0.75 -4.79
N GLY A 400 14.06 -0.13 -5.03
CA GLY A 400 13.36 0.69 -4.06
C GLY A 400 12.27 1.52 -4.72
N TRP A 401 11.38 2.04 -3.91
CA TRP A 401 10.31 2.93 -4.38
C TRP A 401 10.84 4.33 -4.66
N LEU A 402 10.30 4.95 -5.70
CA LEU A 402 10.44 6.36 -6.03
C LEU A 402 9.12 7.05 -5.73
N GLU A 403 9.18 8.15 -5.02
CA GLU A 403 8.08 9.09 -4.82
C GLU A 403 8.19 10.20 -5.88
N VAL A 404 7.14 10.38 -6.67
CA VAL A 404 7.07 11.37 -7.75
C VAL A 404 5.79 12.17 -7.59
N ALA A 405 5.92 13.46 -7.25
CA ALA A 405 4.77 14.36 -7.18
C ALA A 405 4.19 14.57 -8.57
N LEU A 406 2.87 14.50 -8.70
CA LEU A 406 2.18 14.78 -9.97
C LEU A 406 1.70 16.23 -9.97
N ASP A 407 2.25 17.04 -10.87
CA ASP A 407 1.85 18.43 -11.08
C ASP A 407 0.83 18.52 -12.22
N PHE A 408 -0.34 19.06 -11.92
CA PHE A 408 -1.43 19.28 -12.89
C PHE A 408 -1.68 20.75 -13.20
N SER A 409 -0.83 21.66 -12.70
CA SER A 409 -0.90 23.07 -13.05
C SER A 409 -0.59 23.32 -14.54
N GLN A 410 0.08 22.37 -15.20
CA GLN A 410 0.44 22.43 -16.61
C GLN A 410 -0.36 21.40 -17.42
N PRO A 411 -1.51 21.77 -18.02
CA PRO A 411 -2.38 20.83 -18.74
C PRO A 411 -1.71 20.15 -19.95
N ASN A 412 -0.61 20.70 -20.47
CA ASN A 412 0.14 20.14 -21.61
C ASN A 412 1.30 19.21 -21.22
N LYS A 413 1.68 19.12 -19.93
CA LYS A 413 2.68 18.16 -19.42
C LYS A 413 1.99 16.88 -18.92
N VAL A 414 1.02 16.36 -19.67
CA VAL A 414 0.53 15.02 -19.38
C VAL A 414 1.66 14.06 -19.72
N THR A 415 2.30 13.54 -18.67
CA THR A 415 3.25 12.45 -18.79
C THR A 415 2.45 11.26 -19.30
N LYS A 416 2.47 11.03 -20.61
CA LYS A 416 1.89 9.80 -21.16
C LYS A 416 2.57 8.63 -20.46
N PHE A 417 1.80 7.89 -19.68
CA PHE A 417 2.28 6.74 -18.92
C PHE A 417 2.60 5.55 -19.83
N SER A 418 2.12 5.56 -21.08
CA SER A 418 2.11 4.43 -22.01
C SER A 418 3.10 4.52 -23.17
N ASP A 419 3.84 5.63 -23.37
CA ASP A 419 4.75 5.79 -24.52
C ASP A 419 6.18 5.21 -24.27
N MET A 420 6.36 4.21 -23.38
CA MET A 420 7.66 3.57 -23.12
C MET A 420 7.70 2.06 -23.34
#